data_AF-A0A520GSI9-F1
#
_entry.id   AF-A0A520GSI9-F1
#
_cell.length_a   1.000
_cell.length_b   1.000
_cell.length_c   1.000
_cell.angle_alpha   90.00
_cell.angle_beta   90.00
_cell.angle_gamma   90.00
#
_symmetry.space_group_name_H-M   'P 1'
#
loop_
_entity.id
_entity.type
_entity.pdbx_description
1 polymer ?
#
loop_
_entity_poly.entity_id
_entity_poly.type
_entity_poly.pdbx_seq_one_letter_code
_entity_poly.pdbx_strand_id
1 'polypeptide(L)'
;SQLAHAVVEYGNAIKDMVAANIFPGDMLWKNFGVTLNGKVVFYDYDEIEYLTDCNFRKVPQPRNEEDEMSGEIWYSVGPKDVFPETFGPFLLGNDRVRETFMAHHADLLDAAFWQSHKARIQAGQMPDVFPYEEARRFPREEAAAASAPPAAPVASAG
;
A
#
# COMPACT_ATOMS: atom_id res chain seq x y z
N SER A 1 5.09 -9.17 18.28
CA SER A 1 5.99 -8.31 19.08
C SER A 1 5.65 -6.85 18.81
N GLN A 2 6.03 -5.91 19.69
CA GLN A 2 5.75 -4.47 19.47
C GLN A 2 6.36 -3.94 18.17
N LEU A 3 7.57 -4.40 17.82
CA LEU A 3 8.21 -4.08 16.55
C LEU A 3 7.39 -4.54 15.35
N ALA A 4 6.93 -5.80 15.34
CA ALA A 4 6.18 -6.33 14.22
C ALA A 4 4.85 -5.57 14.01
N HIS A 5 4.17 -5.23 15.10
CA HIS A 5 2.96 -4.41 15.04
C HIS A 5 3.23 -3.03 14.45
N ALA A 6 4.30 -2.35 14.87
CA ALA A 6 4.66 -1.04 14.32
C ALA A 6 4.98 -1.10 12.81
N VAL A 7 5.65 -2.16 12.34
CA VAL A 7 5.94 -2.36 10.91
C VAL A 7 4.65 -2.59 10.11
N VAL A 8 3.71 -3.36 10.65
CA VAL A 8 2.41 -3.60 10.02
C VAL A 8 1.58 -2.31 9.97
N GLU A 9 1.51 -1.56 11.07
CA GLU A 9 0.77 -0.29 11.09
C GLU A 9 1.40 0.77 10.18
N TYR A 10 2.74 0.77 10.04
CA TYR A 10 3.42 1.64 9.08
C TYR A 10 3.01 1.35 7.63
N GLY A 11 3.02 0.09 7.21
CA GLY A 11 2.59 -0.27 5.86
C GLY A 11 1.11 0.00 5.63
N ASN A 12 0.26 -0.24 6.64
CA ASN A 12 -1.17 0.09 6.58
C ASN A 12 -1.39 1.59 6.44
N ALA A 13 -0.66 2.44 7.18
CA ALA A 13 -0.77 3.89 7.07
C ALA A 13 -0.46 4.39 5.64
N ILE A 14 0.56 3.83 4.99
CA ILE A 14 0.85 4.14 3.58
C ILE A 14 -0.30 3.71 2.68
N LYS A 15 -0.86 2.52 2.87
CA LYS A 15 -1.99 2.01 2.07
C LYS A 15 -3.25 2.86 2.26
N ASP A 16 -3.50 3.36 3.46
CA ASP A 16 -4.62 4.27 3.75
C ASP A 16 -4.43 5.61 3.02
N MET A 17 -3.21 6.16 2.98
CA MET A 17 -2.89 7.35 2.20
C MET A 17 -3.09 7.12 0.70
N VAL A 18 -2.63 5.98 0.18
CA VAL A 18 -2.80 5.59 -1.23
C VAL A 18 -4.28 5.47 -1.60
N ALA A 19 -5.09 4.85 -0.75
CA ALA A 19 -6.54 4.76 -0.93
C ALA A 19 -7.20 6.16 -0.97
N ALA A 20 -6.65 7.13 -0.25
CA ALA A 20 -7.09 8.52 -0.27
C ALA A 20 -6.49 9.36 -1.43
N ASN A 21 -5.88 8.72 -2.44
CA ASN A 21 -5.20 9.39 -3.57
C ASN A 21 -3.95 10.21 -3.17
N ILE A 22 -3.31 9.87 -2.04
CA ILE A 22 -2.12 10.58 -1.56
C ILE A 22 -0.89 9.67 -1.66
N PHE A 23 0.14 10.16 -2.33
CA PHE A 23 1.49 9.62 -2.27
C PHE A 23 2.30 10.40 -1.21
N PRO A 24 2.94 9.73 -0.23
CA PRO A 24 3.63 10.42 0.86
C PRO A 24 4.91 11.19 0.47
N GLY A 25 5.55 10.85 -0.66
CA GLY A 25 6.90 11.33 -0.96
C GLY A 25 7.95 10.56 -0.17
N ASP A 26 8.64 11.21 0.77
CA ASP A 26 9.60 10.60 1.68
C ASP A 26 8.93 9.67 2.70
N MET A 27 9.01 8.36 2.44
CA MET A 27 8.45 7.32 3.29
C MET A 27 9.39 6.87 4.43
N LEU A 28 10.49 7.57 4.71
CA LEU A 28 11.42 7.20 5.79
C LEU A 28 10.72 7.16 7.17
N TRP A 29 11.15 6.24 8.03
CA TRP A 29 10.63 6.07 9.40
C TRP A 29 10.60 7.36 10.22
N LYS A 30 11.52 8.31 9.96
CA LYS A 30 11.59 9.62 10.62
C LYS A 30 10.44 10.58 10.29
N ASN A 31 9.55 10.22 9.36
CA ASN A 31 8.39 11.01 8.96
C ASN A 31 7.06 10.44 9.51
N PHE A 32 7.16 9.37 10.31
CA PHE A 32 6.03 8.66 10.88
C PHE A 32 6.11 8.65 12.41
N GLY A 33 5.00 9.00 13.04
CA GLY A 33 4.84 9.00 14.49
C GLY A 33 3.97 7.83 14.94
N VAL A 34 4.25 7.29 16.12
CA VAL A 34 3.39 6.30 16.78
C VAL A 34 2.60 7.00 17.87
N THR A 35 1.28 6.90 17.79
CA THR A 35 0.34 7.45 18.76
C THR A 35 0.24 6.58 20.02
N LEU A 36 -0.41 7.08 21.08
CA LEU A 36 -0.58 6.34 22.35
C LEU A 36 -1.32 5.01 22.19
N ASN A 37 -2.24 4.91 21.23
CA ASN A 37 -2.98 3.67 20.93
C ASN A 37 -2.27 2.79 19.88
N GLY A 38 -1.03 3.09 19.53
CA GLY A 38 -0.20 2.28 18.63
C GLY A 38 -0.42 2.54 17.14
N LYS A 39 -1.28 3.49 16.75
CA LYS A 39 -1.47 3.87 15.35
C LYS A 39 -0.29 4.66 14.81
N VAL A 40 0.10 4.37 13.57
CA VAL A 40 1.15 5.07 12.83
C VAL A 40 0.52 6.21 12.02
N VAL A 41 1.11 7.40 12.11
CA VAL A 41 0.61 8.62 11.46
C VAL A 41 1.76 9.32 10.74
N PHE A 42 1.53 9.72 9.49
CA PHE A 42 2.45 10.52 8.70
C PHE A 42 2.29 12.02 9.01
N TYR A 43 3.41 12.75 9.13
CA TYR A 43 3.40 14.16 9.51
C TYR A 43 4.25 15.10 8.65
N ASP A 44 5.03 14.60 7.69
CA ASP A 44 5.90 15.42 6.85
C ASP A 44 5.22 15.78 5.52
N TYR A 45 4.54 16.93 5.48
CA TYR A 45 3.66 17.28 4.34
C TYR A 45 4.37 17.99 3.18
N ASP A 46 5.68 18.22 3.25
CA ASP A 46 6.36 19.04 2.25
C ASP A 46 6.59 18.28 0.92
N GLU A 47 6.60 16.95 0.95
CA GLU A 47 6.84 16.08 -0.22
C GLU A 47 5.60 15.34 -0.73
N ILE A 48 4.41 15.61 -0.18
CA ILE A 48 3.20 14.91 -0.58
C ILE A 48 2.78 15.27 -2.01
N GLU A 49 2.27 14.27 -2.73
CA GLU A 49 1.80 14.41 -4.09
C GLU A 49 0.49 13.64 -4.28
N TYR A 50 -0.31 13.98 -5.29
CA TYR A 50 -1.42 13.12 -5.65
C TYR A 50 -0.90 11.84 -6.31
N LEU A 51 -1.45 10.70 -5.92
CA LEU A 51 -1.11 9.40 -6.51
C LEU A 51 -1.31 9.41 -8.04
N THR A 52 -2.34 10.12 -8.51
CA THR A 52 -2.64 10.29 -9.94
C THR A 52 -1.58 11.06 -10.72
N ASP A 53 -0.78 11.90 -10.04
CA ASP A 53 0.22 12.76 -10.65
C ASP A 53 1.60 12.08 -10.71
N CYS A 54 1.81 11.05 -9.89
CA CYS A 54 3.01 10.22 -9.90
C CYS A 54 3.06 9.24 -11.08
N ASN A 55 4.25 8.96 -11.59
CA ASN A 55 4.50 7.97 -12.63
C ASN A 55 5.28 6.78 -12.05
N PHE A 56 4.54 5.78 -11.57
CA PHE A 56 5.12 4.57 -10.99
C PHE A 56 5.67 3.65 -12.07
N ARG A 57 6.96 3.34 -12.01
CA ARG A 57 7.68 2.55 -13.01
C ARG A 57 8.53 1.49 -12.30
N LYS A 58 8.82 0.41 -13.03
CA LYS A 58 9.87 -0.53 -12.62
C LYS A 58 11.24 0.00 -13.01
N VAL A 59 12.25 -0.29 -12.19
CA VAL A 59 13.64 -0.07 -12.59
C VAL A 59 13.93 -0.90 -13.86
N PRO A 60 14.41 -0.28 -14.96
CA PRO A 60 14.77 -1.02 -16.17
C PRO A 60 15.83 -2.09 -15.90
N GLN A 61 15.69 -3.26 -16.53
CA GLN A 61 16.71 -4.31 -16.48
C GLN A 61 17.98 -3.84 -17.20
N PRO A 62 19.18 -4.10 -16.64
CA PRO A 62 20.44 -3.73 -17.29
C PRO A 62 20.56 -4.41 -18.65
N ARG A 63 21.08 -3.69 -19.65
CA ARG A 63 21.19 -4.21 -21.03
C ARG A 63 22.47 -5.00 -21.25
N ASN A 64 23.50 -4.72 -20.46
CA ASN A 64 24.83 -5.32 -20.52
C ASN A 64 25.48 -5.31 -19.12
N GLU A 65 26.62 -5.98 -18.98
CA GLU A 65 27.36 -6.07 -17.71
C GLU A 65 27.87 -4.69 -17.22
N GLU A 66 28.14 -3.76 -18.13
CA GLU A 66 28.56 -2.39 -17.80
C GLU A 66 27.45 -1.60 -17.11
N ASP A 67 26.21 -1.70 -17.61
CA ASP A 67 25.02 -1.09 -17.00
C ASP A 67 24.70 -1.70 -15.62
N GLU A 68 25.04 -2.97 -15.37
CA GLU A 68 24.84 -3.65 -14.09
C GLU A 68 25.86 -3.24 -13.03
N MET A 69 27.12 -3.00 -13.43
CA MET A 69 28.20 -2.55 -12.55
C MET A 69 28.29 -1.03 -12.41
N SER A 70 27.60 -0.28 -13.28
CA SER A 70 27.59 1.18 -13.24
C SER A 70 26.93 1.70 -11.96
N GLY A 71 27.62 2.61 -11.26
CA GLY A 71 27.04 3.37 -10.16
C GLY A 71 26.13 4.52 -10.63
N GLU A 72 26.05 4.77 -11.93
CA GLU A 72 25.25 5.85 -12.53
C GLU A 72 23.95 5.31 -13.15
N ILE A 73 22.87 6.09 -13.01
CA ILE A 73 21.57 5.78 -13.59
C ILE A 73 21.63 5.97 -15.12
N TRP A 74 21.62 4.89 -15.88
CA TRP A 74 21.67 4.89 -17.35
C TRP A 74 20.32 5.13 -18.04
N TYR A 75 19.22 5.13 -17.27
CA TYR A 75 17.86 5.37 -17.77
C TYR A 75 17.33 6.76 -17.39
N SER A 76 16.43 7.30 -18.20
CA SER A 76 15.81 8.60 -17.91
C SER A 76 14.83 8.51 -16.74
N VAL A 77 15.01 9.42 -15.79
CA VAL A 77 14.15 9.65 -14.63
C VAL A 77 13.51 11.04 -14.75
N GLY A 78 12.19 11.07 -14.86
CA GLY A 78 11.41 12.30 -14.83
C GLY A 78 11.15 12.79 -13.38
N PRO A 79 10.75 14.06 -13.20
CA PRO A 79 10.53 14.65 -11.87
C PRO A 79 9.37 14.02 -11.08
N LYS A 80 8.48 13.28 -11.74
CA LYS A 80 7.35 12.56 -11.13
C LYS A 80 7.52 11.04 -11.19
N ASP A 81 8.66 10.55 -11.68
CA ASP A 81 8.91 9.11 -11.76
C ASP A 81 9.21 8.56 -10.36
N VAL A 82 8.53 7.48 -10.02
CA VAL A 82 8.69 6.79 -8.73
C VAL A 82 9.01 5.33 -9.02
N PHE A 83 10.07 4.82 -8.38
CA PHE A 83 10.55 3.44 -8.54
C PHE A 83 10.43 2.68 -7.21
N PRO A 84 9.31 1.99 -6.95
CA PRO A 84 9.06 1.42 -5.64
C PRO A 84 10.09 0.38 -5.17
N GLU A 85 10.78 -0.29 -6.09
CA GLU A 85 11.85 -1.23 -5.74
C GLU A 85 13.00 -0.56 -4.98
N THR A 86 13.19 0.75 -5.19
CA THR A 86 14.29 1.54 -4.59
C THR A 86 14.03 1.92 -3.14
N PHE A 87 12.81 1.74 -2.62
CA PHE A 87 12.51 2.02 -1.21
C PHE A 87 13.15 1.01 -0.26
N GLY A 88 13.36 -0.23 -0.73
CA GLY A 88 13.84 -1.35 0.08
C GLY A 88 15.12 -1.03 0.88
N PRO A 89 16.21 -0.57 0.25
CA PRO A 89 17.45 -0.20 0.94
C PRO A 89 17.27 0.79 2.11
N PHE A 90 16.34 1.75 1.98
CA PHE A 90 16.09 2.79 2.98
C PHE A 90 15.19 2.32 4.11
N LEU A 91 14.20 1.47 3.80
CA LEU A 91 13.22 1.01 4.78
C LEU A 91 13.65 -0.25 5.53
N LEU A 92 14.45 -1.12 4.89
CA LEU A 92 14.67 -2.51 5.30
C LEU A 92 16.10 -2.79 5.80
N GLY A 93 16.77 -1.78 6.36
CA GLY A 93 18.13 -1.91 6.89
C GLY A 93 18.25 -2.83 8.12
N ASN A 94 17.16 -3.07 8.86
CA ASN A 94 17.11 -3.98 10.00
C ASN A 94 16.43 -5.30 9.61
N ASP A 95 17.07 -6.45 9.84
CA ASP A 95 16.56 -7.77 9.42
C ASP A 95 15.19 -8.11 9.98
N ARG A 96 14.88 -7.72 11.22
CA ARG A 96 13.57 -7.99 11.84
C ARG A 96 12.47 -7.14 11.23
N VAL A 97 12.81 -5.90 10.85
CA VAL A 97 11.91 -5.01 10.11
C VAL A 97 11.70 -5.56 8.71
N ARG A 98 12.79 -5.93 8.03
CA ARG A 98 12.75 -6.54 6.69
C ARG A 98 11.85 -7.76 6.64
N GLU A 99 12.05 -8.72 7.53
CA GLU A 99 11.26 -9.95 7.58
C GLU A 99 9.77 -9.64 7.72
N THR A 100 9.40 -8.79 8.69
CA THR A 100 8.00 -8.42 8.92
C THR A 100 7.42 -7.64 7.74
N PHE A 101 8.16 -6.66 7.21
CA PHE A 101 7.71 -5.83 6.10
C PHE A 101 7.50 -6.67 4.85
N MET A 102 8.45 -7.55 4.50
CA MET A 102 8.32 -8.41 3.34
C MET A 102 7.16 -9.41 3.48
N ALA A 103 6.84 -9.86 4.69
CA ALA A 103 5.71 -10.74 4.93
C ALA A 103 4.34 -10.07 4.74
N HIS A 104 4.21 -8.76 5.01
CA HIS A 104 2.93 -8.06 5.05
C HIS A 104 2.74 -6.99 3.97
N HIS A 105 3.84 -6.42 3.48
CA HIS A 105 3.87 -5.18 2.70
C HIS A 105 4.87 -5.21 1.53
N ALA A 106 5.29 -6.39 1.08
CA ALA A 106 6.14 -6.51 -0.11
C ALA A 106 5.51 -5.88 -1.36
N ASP A 107 4.18 -5.78 -1.42
CA ASP A 107 3.45 -5.10 -2.48
C ASP A 107 3.79 -3.61 -2.60
N LEU A 108 4.16 -2.94 -1.51
CA LEU A 108 4.60 -1.54 -1.54
C LEU A 108 5.91 -1.34 -2.32
N LEU A 109 6.69 -2.40 -2.56
CA LEU A 109 7.91 -2.38 -3.38
C LEU A 109 7.66 -2.73 -4.85
N ASP A 110 6.42 -3.05 -5.25
CA ASP A 110 6.08 -3.36 -6.64
C ASP A 110 5.31 -2.19 -7.27
N ALA A 111 5.82 -1.68 -8.38
CA ALA A 111 5.14 -0.66 -9.19
C ALA A 111 3.69 -1.05 -9.54
N ALA A 112 3.39 -2.33 -9.70
CA ALA A 112 2.04 -2.81 -10.02
C ALA A 112 1.00 -2.45 -8.95
N PHE A 113 1.37 -2.47 -7.66
CA PHE A 113 0.48 -2.06 -6.57
C PHE A 113 0.01 -0.61 -6.77
N TRP A 114 0.96 0.29 -6.96
CA TRP A 114 0.71 1.73 -7.11
C TRP A 114 -0.05 2.04 -8.40
N GLN A 115 0.34 1.42 -9.52
CA GLN A 115 -0.33 1.55 -10.81
C GLN A 115 -1.80 1.11 -10.74
N SER A 116 -2.09 0.01 -10.04
CA SER A 116 -3.46 -0.49 -9.90
C SER A 116 -4.35 0.47 -9.09
N HIS A 117 -3.83 1.06 -8.02
CA HIS A 117 -4.56 2.05 -7.22
C HIS A 117 -4.79 3.35 -8.00
N LYS A 118 -3.76 3.82 -8.71
CA LYS A 118 -3.88 4.97 -9.62
C LYS A 118 -4.98 4.74 -10.66
N ALA A 119 -4.98 3.58 -11.32
CA ALA A 119 -5.98 3.26 -12.33
C ALA A 119 -7.41 3.22 -11.76
N ARG A 120 -7.60 2.64 -10.57
CA ARG A 120 -8.90 2.59 -9.88
C ARG A 120 -9.42 4.00 -9.54
N ILE A 121 -8.55 4.84 -8.98
CA ILE A 121 -8.90 6.23 -8.64
C ILE A 121 -9.25 7.02 -9.90
N GLN A 122 -8.49 6.87 -10.98
CA GLN A 122 -8.79 7.51 -12.27
C GLN A 122 -10.12 7.00 -12.89
N ALA A 123 -10.51 5.77 -12.60
CA ALA A 123 -11.81 5.21 -12.96
C ALA A 123 -12.96 5.68 -12.04
N GLY A 124 -12.70 6.60 -11.10
CA GLY A 124 -13.69 7.09 -10.13
C GLY A 124 -13.98 6.10 -8.99
N GLN A 125 -13.19 5.04 -8.85
CA GLN A 125 -13.33 4.06 -7.78
C GLN A 125 -12.45 4.49 -6.61
N MET A 126 -13.01 5.31 -5.72
CA MET A 126 -12.32 5.70 -4.49
C MET A 126 -12.51 4.58 -3.44
N PRO A 127 -11.43 3.90 -3.01
CA PRO A 127 -11.54 2.88 -1.97
C PRO A 127 -12.02 3.50 -0.65
N ASP A 128 -12.85 2.79 0.09
CA ASP A 128 -13.25 3.20 1.43
C ASP A 128 -12.04 3.16 2.38
N VAL A 129 -11.79 4.25 3.10
CA VAL A 129 -10.82 4.31 4.21
C VAL A 129 -11.61 4.27 5.52
N PHE A 130 -11.34 3.28 6.37
CA PHE A 130 -12.05 3.09 7.65
C PHE A 130 -11.16 3.48 8.83
N PRO A 131 -11.62 4.33 9.76
CA PRO A 131 -10.81 4.75 10.92
C PRO A 131 -10.75 3.69 12.04
N TYR A 132 -11.03 2.42 11.72
CA TYR A 132 -11.10 1.31 12.69
C TYR A 132 -10.57 0.01 12.08
N GLU A 133 -10.14 -0.90 12.95
CA GLU A 133 -9.62 -2.22 12.56
C GLU A 133 -10.67 -3.04 11.83
N GLU A 134 -10.25 -3.77 10.79
CA GLU A 134 -11.12 -4.63 10.00
C GLU A 134 -11.87 -5.66 10.87
N ALA A 135 -11.24 -6.16 11.94
CA ALA A 135 -11.86 -7.07 12.90
C ALA A 135 -13.09 -6.49 13.63
N ARG A 136 -13.26 -5.16 13.63
CA ARG A 136 -14.43 -4.47 14.20
C ARG A 136 -15.50 -4.16 13.16
N ARG A 137 -15.23 -4.44 11.88
CA ARG A 137 -16.18 -4.21 10.79
C ARG A 137 -17.29 -5.25 10.87
N PHE A 138 -18.54 -4.81 10.89
CA PHE A 138 -19.67 -5.73 10.77
C PHE A 138 -19.62 -6.41 9.38
N PRO A 139 -19.84 -7.73 9.31
CA PRO A 139 -19.91 -8.42 8.03
C PRO A 139 -21.05 -7.83 7.18
N ARG A 140 -20.76 -7.60 5.90
CA ARG A 140 -21.73 -7.06 4.94
C ARG A 140 -22.86 -8.08 4.75
N GLU A 141 -24.13 -7.67 4.90
CA GLU A 141 -25.31 -8.56 4.87
C GLU A 141 -25.40 -9.40 3.57
N GLU A 142 -24.80 -8.97 2.46
CA GLU A 142 -24.74 -9.75 1.21
C GLU A 142 -24.02 -11.10 1.35
N ALA A 143 -23.01 -11.20 2.22
CA ALA A 143 -22.34 -12.47 2.50
C ALA A 143 -23.18 -13.39 3.40
N ALA A 144 -24.02 -12.82 4.26
CA ALA A 144 -24.95 -13.58 5.10
C ALA A 144 -26.13 -14.13 4.27
N ALA A 145 -26.65 -13.35 3.31
CA ALA A 145 -27.73 -13.79 2.43
C ALA A 145 -27.31 -14.94 1.48
N ALA A 146 -26.05 -14.96 1.03
CA ALA A 146 -25.53 -16.02 0.15
C ALA A 146 -25.29 -17.37 0.86
N SER A 147 -25.33 -17.42 2.19
CA SER A 147 -25.18 -18.65 3.00
C SER A 147 -26.51 -19.19 3.55
N ALA A 148 -27.62 -18.49 3.31
CA ALA A 148 -28.93 -18.96 3.70
C ALA A 148 -29.39 -20.08 2.74
N PRO A 149 -29.78 -21.26 3.23
CA PRO A 149 -30.38 -22.29 2.39
C PRO A 149 -31.69 -21.74 1.77
N PRO A 150 -32.01 -22.07 0.51
CA PRO A 150 -33.22 -21.58 -0.12
C PRO A 150 -34.44 -21.99 0.71
N ALA A 151 -35.27 -21.02 1.07
CA ALA A 151 -36.52 -21.26 1.78
C ALA A 151 -37.39 -22.21 0.95
N ALA A 152 -37.81 -23.32 1.57
CA ALA A 152 -38.66 -24.32 0.93
C ALA A 152 -39.98 -23.67 0.47
N PRO A 153 -40.51 -24.04 -0.71
CA PRO A 153 -41.74 -23.47 -1.21
C PRO A 153 -42.90 -23.87 -0.29
N VAL A 154 -43.66 -22.88 0.17
CA VAL A 154 -44.90 -23.10 0.91
C VAL A 154 -45.92 -23.67 -0.07
N ALA A 155 -46.29 -24.94 0.11
CA ALA A 155 -47.33 -25.58 -0.67
C ALA A 155 -48.68 -24.90 -0.37
N SER A 156 -49.28 -24.29 -1.38
CA SER A 156 -50.67 -23.83 -1.32
C SER A 156 -51.59 -25.04 -1.38
N ALA A 157 -52.27 -25.36 -0.28
CA ALA A 157 -53.38 -26.29 -0.30
C ALA A 157 -54.61 -25.60 -0.89
N GLY A 158 -55.13 -26.16 -1.99
CA GLY A 158 -56.40 -25.82 -2.63
C GLY A 158 -56.97 -27.08 -3.27
#